data_AF-A0A9E1XZ42-F1
#
_entry.id   AF-A0A9E1XZ42-F1
#
_cell.length_a   1.000
_cell.length_b   1.000
_cell.length_c   1.000
_cell.angle_alpha   90.00
_cell.angle_beta   90.00
_cell.angle_gamma   90.00
#
_symmetry.space_group_name_H-M   'P 1'
#
loop_
_entity.id
_entity.type
_entity.pdbx_description
1 polymer ?
#
loop_
_entity_poly.entity_id
_entity_poly.type
_entity_poly.pdbx_seq_one_letter_code
_entity_poly.pdbx_strand_id
1 'polypeptide(L)'
;MPELEGFERDISEIITSIVMHVKTTEFLESAFYRMAIAHNVSPVEDPLNNLEKVDKKPWVYTSGGTMSVLIQCYYRLDDKPKEIDRWVENEVELCDFFIDIMKEMPAKTSDMYVENHKKTMLMHSPTHAFILKPGVLRDGWKSELYTYTWVRDTIITPQQTILAGTMLDNGMIAKLLSIITEKIPADDRKALEHTFIDIPKLMGPQDFREYVCKKAMYAPKLKENISAEDIDSILYTSLPMTPGYAVKDNIGKLIKDLPMLSEEEKNRILDAFEEMSGRHPAEEYVTADELQEVCKALILIATGKTAFEDNYNDIINMAAQKNNLALSAPIFFADANWEKNLFGFVVNPGTGRLEVWNFDATKRHGTPMTHWRRWLDGSNKTPTWGVYTLPHQYGG
;
A
#
# COMPACT_ATOMS: atom_id res chain seq x y z
N MET A 1 30.82 -28.31 -25.46
CA MET A 1 32.08 -28.84 -24.89
C MET A 1 32.39 -30.13 -25.61
N PRO A 2 33.46 -30.21 -26.41
CA PRO A 2 33.85 -31.43 -27.15
C PRO A 2 34.31 -32.59 -26.24
N GLU A 3 34.49 -32.32 -24.94
CA GLU A 3 35.02 -33.27 -23.95
C GLU A 3 33.95 -34.21 -23.35
N LEU A 4 32.68 -34.07 -23.73
CA LEU A 4 31.57 -34.88 -23.22
C LEU A 4 30.96 -35.82 -24.27
N GLU A 5 31.44 -35.80 -25.51
CA GLU A 5 31.02 -36.77 -26.54
C GLU A 5 31.46 -38.18 -26.14
N GLY A 6 30.48 -39.07 -25.92
CA GLY A 6 30.69 -40.45 -25.48
C GLY A 6 30.39 -40.73 -24.00
N PHE A 7 30.27 -39.70 -23.15
CA PHE A 7 29.92 -39.84 -21.72
C PHE A 7 28.41 -39.70 -21.43
N GLU A 8 27.59 -39.44 -22.45
CA GLU A 8 26.15 -39.23 -22.32
C GLU A 8 25.45 -40.44 -21.66
N ARG A 9 25.91 -41.65 -21.99
CA ARG A 9 25.39 -42.88 -21.41
C ARG A 9 25.78 -43.03 -19.94
N ASP A 10 27.04 -42.79 -19.61
CA ASP A 10 27.55 -42.88 -18.23
C ASP A 10 26.90 -41.82 -17.33
N ILE A 11 26.72 -40.60 -17.84
CA ILE A 11 25.99 -39.53 -17.14
C ILE A 11 24.54 -39.92 -16.94
N SER A 12 23.88 -40.48 -17.95
CA SER A 12 22.50 -40.95 -17.82
C SER A 12 22.37 -42.08 -16.80
N GLU A 13 23.33 -43.00 -16.75
CA GLU A 13 23.38 -44.09 -15.78
C GLU A 13 23.60 -43.56 -14.35
N ILE A 14 24.54 -42.63 -14.17
CA ILE A 14 24.77 -41.94 -12.89
C ILE A 14 23.52 -41.18 -12.42
N ILE A 15 22.89 -40.40 -13.30
CA ILE A 15 21.66 -39.66 -12.98
C ILE A 15 20.56 -40.64 -12.57
N THR A 16 20.40 -41.75 -13.30
CA THR A 16 19.40 -42.78 -13.00
C THR A 16 19.68 -43.42 -11.64
N SER A 17 20.93 -43.76 -11.34
CA SER A 17 21.33 -44.30 -10.04
C SER A 17 21.10 -43.32 -8.90
N ILE A 18 21.40 -42.03 -9.09
CA ILE A 18 21.14 -40.98 -8.10
C ILE A 18 19.63 -40.84 -7.86
N VAL A 19 18.82 -40.76 -8.93
CA VAL A 19 17.36 -40.65 -8.82
C VAL A 19 16.75 -41.87 -8.13
N MET A 20 17.26 -43.06 -8.42
CA MET A 20 16.83 -44.29 -7.74
C MET A 20 17.23 -44.28 -6.27
N HIS A 21 18.45 -43.84 -5.95
CA HIS A 21 18.94 -43.75 -4.57
C HIS A 21 18.15 -42.74 -3.73
N VAL A 22 17.84 -41.56 -4.28
CA VAL A 22 17.06 -40.52 -3.58
C VAL A 22 15.63 -40.99 -3.26
N LYS A 23 15.12 -41.99 -3.99
CA LYS A 23 13.79 -42.58 -3.78
C LYS A 23 13.79 -43.76 -2.81
N THR A 24 14.95 -44.24 -2.34
CA THR A 24 14.95 -45.37 -1.41
C THR A 24 14.46 -44.96 -0.04
N THR A 25 13.81 -45.89 0.66
CA THR A 25 13.29 -45.69 2.00
C THR A 25 14.40 -45.24 2.95
N GLU A 26 15.58 -45.84 2.86
CA GLU A 26 16.73 -45.53 3.70
C GLU A 26 17.22 -44.09 3.49
N PHE A 27 17.28 -43.63 2.24
CA PHE A 27 17.68 -42.25 1.93
C PHE A 27 16.67 -41.25 2.49
N LEU A 28 15.38 -41.51 2.27
CA LEU A 28 14.30 -40.62 2.73
C LEU A 28 14.24 -40.56 4.25
N GLU A 29 14.30 -41.69 4.96
CA GLU A 29 14.36 -41.74 6.43
C GLU A 29 15.61 -41.02 6.96
N SER A 30 16.77 -41.23 6.32
CA SER A 30 18.01 -40.54 6.72
C SER A 30 17.87 -39.01 6.60
N ALA A 31 17.10 -38.51 5.63
CA ALA A 31 16.85 -37.08 5.48
C ALA A 31 16.05 -36.52 6.66
N PHE A 32 15.06 -37.26 7.16
CA PHE A 32 14.32 -36.89 8.36
C PHE A 32 15.19 -36.89 9.62
N TYR A 33 16.05 -37.90 9.80
CA TYR A 33 16.98 -37.93 10.92
C TYR A 33 17.98 -36.76 10.88
N ARG A 34 18.50 -36.42 9.69
CA ARG A 34 19.36 -35.23 9.51
C ARG A 34 18.64 -33.93 9.91
N MET A 35 17.36 -33.79 9.58
CA MET A 35 16.56 -32.62 9.98
C MET A 35 16.31 -32.57 11.48
N ALA A 36 16.01 -33.69 12.11
CA ALA A 36 15.85 -33.78 13.57
C ALA A 36 17.12 -33.35 14.31
N ILE A 37 18.28 -33.82 13.85
CA ILE A 37 19.60 -33.41 14.37
C ILE A 37 19.85 -31.91 14.15
N ALA A 38 19.63 -31.41 12.93
CA ALA A 38 19.89 -30.00 12.58
C ALA A 38 19.04 -29.01 13.39
N HIS A 39 17.83 -29.41 13.79
CA HIS A 39 16.91 -28.59 14.58
C HIS A 39 16.87 -28.92 16.07
N ASN A 40 17.75 -29.82 16.54
CA ASN A 40 17.83 -30.26 17.94
C ASN A 40 16.49 -30.80 18.48
N VAL A 41 15.78 -31.59 17.67
CA VAL A 41 14.51 -32.24 18.00
C VAL A 41 14.72 -33.75 18.03
N SER A 42 14.01 -34.47 18.90
CA SER A 42 14.10 -35.93 18.97
C SER A 42 13.67 -36.57 17.63
N PRO A 43 14.45 -37.53 17.09
CA PRO A 43 14.07 -38.24 15.88
C PRO A 43 12.81 -39.08 16.13
N VAL A 44 11.90 -39.09 15.16
CA VAL A 44 10.68 -39.92 15.16
C VAL A 44 11.04 -41.28 14.55
N GLU A 45 10.72 -42.37 15.24
CA GLU A 45 10.85 -43.73 14.69
C GLU A 45 9.89 -43.93 13.51
N ASP A 46 10.38 -44.49 12.40
CA ASP A 46 9.63 -44.68 11.15
C ASP A 46 8.92 -43.39 10.66
N PRO A 47 9.70 -42.37 10.24
CA PRO A 47 9.19 -41.05 9.91
C PRO A 47 8.31 -41.03 8.65
N LEU A 48 8.44 -42.02 7.76
CA LEU A 48 7.65 -42.10 6.52
C LEU A 48 6.19 -42.50 6.80
N ASN A 49 5.95 -43.35 7.81
CA ASN A 49 4.61 -43.76 8.22
C ASN A 49 4.02 -42.88 9.34
N ASN A 50 4.81 -41.98 9.94
CA ASN A 50 4.42 -41.10 11.05
C ASN A 50 4.62 -39.60 10.71
N LEU A 51 4.31 -39.18 9.48
CA LEU A 51 4.57 -37.83 8.98
C LEU A 51 3.88 -36.72 9.78
N GLU A 52 2.79 -37.02 10.50
CA GLU A 52 2.11 -36.07 11.38
C GLU A 52 2.87 -35.75 12.68
N LYS A 53 3.78 -36.63 13.10
CA LYS A 53 4.60 -36.46 14.31
C LYS A 53 5.92 -35.74 14.02
N VAL A 54 6.25 -35.56 12.74
CA VAL A 54 7.48 -34.88 12.30
C VAL A 54 7.23 -33.38 12.18
N ASP A 55 7.81 -32.62 13.11
CA ASP A 55 7.69 -31.16 13.16
C ASP A 55 8.40 -30.45 12.00
N LYS A 56 9.58 -30.94 11.58
CA LYS A 56 10.39 -30.36 10.48
C LYS A 56 10.68 -31.41 9.41
N LYS A 57 9.98 -31.32 8.27
CA LYS A 57 10.16 -32.23 7.13
C LYS A 57 11.31 -31.75 6.23
N PRO A 58 12.05 -32.63 5.54
CA PRO A 58 13.21 -32.27 4.70
C PRO A 58 12.93 -31.30 3.55
N TRP A 59 11.67 -31.25 3.11
CA TRP A 59 11.20 -30.37 2.05
C TRP A 59 10.43 -29.15 2.58
N VAL A 60 10.30 -29.02 3.90
CA VAL A 60 9.81 -27.77 4.49
C VAL A 60 10.94 -26.77 4.36
N TYR A 61 10.70 -25.73 3.56
CA TYR A 61 11.56 -24.55 3.56
C TYR A 61 11.49 -23.93 4.96
N THR A 62 12.46 -24.24 5.81
CA THR A 62 12.72 -23.46 7.01
C THR A 62 13.34 -22.16 6.52
N SER A 63 12.54 -21.09 6.44
CA SER A 63 13.01 -19.73 6.19
C SER A 63 13.83 -19.22 7.39
N GLY A 64 14.96 -19.86 7.67
CA GLY A 64 15.98 -19.35 8.59
C GLY A 64 16.98 -18.43 7.87
N GLY A 65 16.92 -18.36 6.54
CA GLY A 65 17.68 -17.41 5.76
C GLY A 65 17.13 -16.00 5.93
N THR A 66 17.96 -15.09 6.42
CA THR A 66 17.69 -13.65 6.33
C THR A 66 17.56 -13.24 4.86
N MET A 67 16.87 -12.13 4.57
CA MET A 67 16.79 -11.60 3.20
C MET A 67 18.18 -11.40 2.58
N SER A 68 19.18 -11.03 3.41
CA SER A 68 20.57 -10.88 3.00
C SER A 68 21.19 -12.21 2.52
N VAL A 69 20.84 -13.35 3.13
CA VAL A 69 21.25 -14.69 2.66
C VAL A 69 20.56 -15.04 1.35
N LEU A 70 19.28 -14.70 1.20
CA LEU A 70 18.54 -14.95 -0.04
C LEU A 70 19.16 -14.19 -1.22
N ILE A 71 19.47 -12.91 -1.02
CA ILE A 71 20.13 -12.07 -2.03
C ILE A 71 21.52 -12.60 -2.35
N GLN A 72 22.32 -12.94 -1.33
CA GLN A 72 23.65 -13.51 -1.51
C GLN A 72 23.61 -14.77 -2.38
N CYS A 73 22.70 -15.70 -2.06
CA CYS A 73 22.53 -16.93 -2.82
C CYS A 73 22.03 -16.67 -4.25
N TYR A 74 21.04 -15.79 -4.42
CA TYR A 74 20.41 -15.53 -5.71
C TYR A 74 21.38 -14.87 -6.71
N TYR A 75 22.13 -13.87 -6.25
CA TYR A 75 23.10 -13.14 -7.07
C TYR A 75 24.52 -13.72 -7.01
N ARG A 76 24.71 -14.84 -6.31
CA ARG A 76 26.01 -15.52 -6.15
C ARG A 76 27.10 -14.57 -5.64
N LEU A 77 26.77 -13.79 -4.62
CA LEU A 77 27.71 -12.86 -3.99
C LEU A 77 28.64 -13.63 -3.06
N ASP A 78 29.94 -13.30 -3.12
CA ASP A 78 30.93 -13.89 -2.20
C ASP A 78 30.63 -13.49 -0.74
N ASP A 79 30.27 -12.21 -0.54
CA ASP A 79 29.89 -11.63 0.74
C ASP A 79 28.40 -11.30 0.84
N LYS A 80 27.91 -11.09 2.07
CA LYS A 80 26.54 -10.56 2.27
C LYS A 80 26.38 -9.19 1.60
N PRO A 81 25.22 -8.90 1.01
CA PRO A 81 24.96 -7.59 0.41
C PRO A 81 25.07 -6.49 1.46
N LYS A 82 25.52 -5.30 1.04
CA LYS A 82 25.65 -4.15 1.94
C LYS A 82 24.26 -3.63 2.31
N GLU A 83 24.00 -3.59 3.60
CA GLU A 83 22.71 -3.26 4.20
C GLU A 83 22.90 -2.19 5.26
N ILE A 84 21.93 -1.28 5.36
CA ILE A 84 21.77 -0.38 6.51
C ILE A 84 20.39 -0.68 7.08
N ASP A 85 20.32 -0.92 8.38
CA ASP A 85 19.08 -1.18 9.09
C ASP A 85 18.83 -0.19 10.24
N ARG A 86 17.55 0.05 10.53
CA ARG A 86 17.11 0.98 11.57
C ARG A 86 15.88 0.43 12.29
N TRP A 87 15.91 0.53 13.61
CA TRP A 87 14.71 0.45 14.44
C TRP A 87 14.02 1.81 14.45
N VAL A 88 12.70 1.83 14.28
CA VAL A 88 11.91 3.05 14.18
C VAL A 88 10.85 3.09 15.29
N GLU A 89 10.65 4.27 15.88
CA GLU A 89 9.65 4.49 16.93
C GLU A 89 8.31 5.00 16.41
N ASN A 90 8.29 5.51 15.17
CA ASN A 90 7.11 6.08 14.51
C ASN A 90 7.29 6.11 12.97
N GLU A 91 6.21 6.39 12.24
CA GLU A 91 6.22 6.48 10.78
C GLU A 91 7.04 7.65 10.24
N VAL A 92 7.20 8.72 11.03
CA VAL A 92 8.06 9.86 10.66
C VAL A 92 9.51 9.42 10.64
N GLU A 93 9.97 8.67 11.64
CA GLU A 93 11.32 8.12 11.67
C GLU A 93 11.60 7.13 10.54
N LEU A 94 10.59 6.36 10.11
CA LEU A 94 10.74 5.51 8.93
C LEU A 94 10.91 6.35 7.65
N CYS A 95 10.16 7.44 7.52
CA CYS A 95 10.31 8.38 6.42
C CYS A 95 11.69 9.07 6.45
N ASP A 96 12.11 9.53 7.62
CA ASP A 96 13.42 10.15 7.86
C ASP A 96 14.55 9.17 7.50
N PHE A 97 14.44 7.91 7.92
CA PHE A 97 15.40 6.85 7.57
C PHE A 97 15.61 6.72 6.07
N PHE A 98 14.53 6.71 5.28
CA PHE A 98 14.65 6.61 3.82
C PHE A 98 15.34 7.83 3.20
N ILE A 99 15.11 9.03 3.72
CA ILE A 99 15.77 10.25 3.24
C ILE A 99 17.23 10.28 3.66
N ASP A 100 17.52 9.94 4.92
CA ASP A 100 18.87 9.95 5.49
C ASP A 100 19.79 8.97 4.75
N ILE A 101 19.31 7.77 4.43
CA ILE A 101 20.06 6.81 3.58
C ILE A 101 20.50 7.49 2.29
N MET A 102 19.60 8.19 1.61
CA MET A 102 19.90 8.84 0.34
C MET A 102 20.87 10.03 0.48
N LYS A 103 20.85 10.73 1.62
CA LYS A 103 21.80 11.81 1.95
C LYS A 103 23.22 11.28 2.23
N GLU A 104 23.32 10.11 2.85
CA GLU A 104 24.61 9.48 3.21
C GLU A 104 25.27 8.73 2.05
N MET A 105 24.51 8.40 1.01
CA MET A 105 25.04 7.74 -0.18
C MET A 105 26.02 8.64 -0.98
N PRO A 106 27.01 8.05 -1.66
CA PRO A 106 27.88 8.81 -2.56
C PRO A 106 27.06 9.55 -3.62
N ALA A 107 27.40 10.82 -3.90
CA ALA A 107 26.67 11.69 -4.83
C ALA A 107 26.40 11.01 -6.18
N LYS A 108 27.39 10.34 -6.75
CA LYS A 108 27.25 9.59 -8.02
C LYS A 108 26.11 8.57 -7.98
N THR A 109 25.86 7.93 -6.84
CA THR A 109 24.79 6.94 -6.69
C THR A 109 23.46 7.60 -6.40
N SER A 110 23.41 8.60 -5.51
CA SER A 110 22.16 9.30 -5.18
C SER A 110 21.62 10.13 -6.35
N ASP A 111 22.50 10.76 -7.14
CA ASP A 111 22.15 11.51 -8.35
C ASP A 111 21.44 10.64 -9.40
N MET A 112 21.77 9.34 -9.48
CA MET A 112 21.08 8.41 -10.40
C MET A 112 19.58 8.28 -10.10
N TYR A 113 19.18 8.39 -8.82
CA TYR A 113 17.78 8.33 -8.38
C TYR A 113 17.07 9.68 -8.52
N VAL A 114 17.84 10.76 -8.47
CA VAL A 114 17.35 12.11 -8.79
C VAL A 114 16.99 12.22 -10.27
N GLU A 115 17.91 11.80 -11.14
CA GLU A 115 17.73 11.87 -12.60
C GLU A 115 16.62 10.92 -13.08
N ASN A 116 16.55 9.72 -12.49
CA ASN A 116 15.53 8.74 -12.80
C ASN A 116 14.77 8.28 -11.55
N HIS A 117 13.63 8.93 -11.31
CA HIS A 117 12.71 8.65 -10.19
C HIS A 117 12.08 7.24 -10.23
N LYS A 118 12.21 6.51 -11.35
CA LYS A 118 11.72 5.12 -11.47
C LYS A 118 12.74 4.10 -11.02
N LYS A 119 13.99 4.50 -10.73
CA LYS A 119 14.98 3.58 -10.17
C LYS A 119 14.57 3.17 -8.77
N THR A 120 14.89 1.93 -8.46
CA THR A 120 14.46 1.30 -7.23
C THR A 120 15.62 0.72 -6.43
N MET A 121 15.36 0.40 -5.17
CA MET A 121 16.27 -0.28 -4.26
C MET A 121 15.54 -1.42 -3.59
N LEU A 122 16.27 -2.47 -3.20
CA LEU A 122 15.69 -3.54 -2.42
C LEU A 122 15.66 -3.11 -0.96
N MET A 123 14.54 -3.36 -0.29
CA MET A 123 14.40 -3.11 1.13
C MET A 123 13.66 -4.28 1.78
N HIS A 124 13.70 -4.32 3.11
CA HIS A 124 12.84 -5.19 3.89
C HIS A 124 12.28 -4.45 5.10
N SER A 125 11.06 -4.84 5.44
CA SER A 125 10.45 -4.64 6.75
C SER A 125 10.74 -5.85 7.63
N PRO A 126 10.41 -5.77 8.93
CA PRO A 126 10.51 -6.91 9.84
C PRO A 126 9.78 -8.19 9.40
N THR A 127 8.85 -8.10 8.45
CA THR A 127 8.03 -9.25 8.03
C THR A 127 8.09 -9.59 6.54
N HIS A 128 8.60 -8.69 5.69
CA HIS A 128 8.46 -8.78 4.24
C HIS A 128 9.54 -7.97 3.52
N ALA A 129 9.95 -8.41 2.32
CA ALA A 129 10.82 -7.65 1.42
C ALA A 129 10.02 -6.90 0.35
N PHE A 130 10.49 -5.71 -0.05
CA PHE A 130 9.81 -4.80 -0.97
C PHE A 130 10.79 -4.06 -1.89
N ILE A 131 10.27 -3.46 -2.95
CA ILE A 131 11.03 -2.57 -3.82
C ILE A 131 10.78 -1.13 -3.38
N LEU A 132 11.80 -0.51 -2.78
CA LEU A 132 11.83 0.90 -2.41
C LEU A 132 11.94 1.77 -3.66
N LYS A 133 11.16 2.85 -3.69
CA LYS A 133 11.12 3.89 -4.73
C LYS A 133 11.63 5.20 -4.13
N PRO A 134 12.95 5.35 -3.90
CA PRO A 134 13.48 6.51 -3.20
C PRO A 134 13.17 7.81 -3.95
N GLY A 135 13.09 7.79 -5.29
CA GLY A 135 12.85 8.96 -6.13
C GLY A 135 11.68 9.86 -5.74
N VAL A 136 10.67 9.34 -5.02
CA VAL A 136 9.52 10.11 -4.53
C VAL A 136 9.86 11.06 -3.37
N LEU A 137 10.97 10.81 -2.65
CA LEU A 137 11.45 11.61 -1.52
C LEU A 137 12.63 12.51 -1.89
N ARG A 138 12.88 12.70 -3.20
CA ARG A 138 14.10 13.36 -3.69
C ARG A 138 14.31 14.79 -3.20
N ASP A 139 13.20 15.51 -3.03
CA ASP A 139 13.24 16.90 -2.61
C ASP A 139 13.67 17.01 -1.13
N GLY A 140 13.45 15.96 -0.34
CA GLY A 140 13.88 15.88 1.05
C GLY A 140 15.38 15.66 1.22
N TRP A 141 16.00 14.80 0.40
CA TRP A 141 17.46 14.62 0.50
C TRP A 141 18.26 15.76 -0.13
N LYS A 142 17.67 16.48 -1.09
CA LYS A 142 18.28 17.70 -1.68
C LYS A 142 18.13 18.93 -0.79
N SER A 143 17.25 18.87 0.19
CA SER A 143 16.99 19.99 1.09
C SER A 143 18.13 20.17 2.08
N GLU A 144 18.52 21.44 2.30
CA GLU A 144 19.45 21.85 3.36
C GLU A 144 18.81 21.79 4.76
N LEU A 145 17.50 21.55 4.85
CA LEU A 145 16.80 21.39 6.12
C LEU A 145 17.15 20.05 6.79
N TYR A 146 17.07 20.02 8.12
CA TYR A 146 17.04 18.77 8.87
C TYR A 146 15.89 17.88 8.36
N THR A 147 16.16 16.59 8.17
CA THR A 147 15.25 15.64 7.54
C THR A 147 13.86 15.65 8.19
N TYR A 148 13.80 15.54 9.52
CA TYR A 148 12.57 15.66 10.29
C TYR A 148 11.79 16.96 10.03
N THR A 149 12.50 18.10 9.92
CA THR A 149 11.86 19.41 9.67
C THR A 149 11.25 19.44 8.29
N TRP A 150 11.96 18.91 7.28
CA TRP A 150 11.44 18.82 5.93
C TRP A 150 10.21 17.92 5.84
N VAL A 151 10.23 16.74 6.48
CA VAL A 151 9.08 15.82 6.50
C VAL A 151 7.87 16.49 7.18
N ARG A 152 8.07 17.11 8.34
CA ARG A 152 7.01 17.84 9.04
C ARG A 152 6.40 18.92 8.15
N ASP A 153 7.22 19.83 7.62
CA ASP A 153 6.73 21.05 6.96
C ASP A 153 6.23 20.80 5.53
N THR A 154 6.78 19.80 4.83
CA THR A 154 6.45 19.53 3.42
C THR A 154 5.41 18.44 3.26
N ILE A 155 5.37 17.46 4.16
CA ILE A 155 4.51 16.29 4.04
C ILE A 155 3.34 16.36 5.04
N ILE A 156 3.64 16.56 6.32
CA ILE A 156 2.65 16.37 7.39
C ILE A 156 1.77 17.61 7.56
N THR A 157 2.38 18.78 7.78
CA THR A 157 1.69 20.03 8.11
C THR A 157 0.70 20.48 7.02
N PRO A 158 1.01 20.40 5.71
CA PRO A 158 0.05 20.77 4.67
C PRO A 158 -1.23 19.92 4.73
N GLN A 159 -1.08 18.61 4.91
CA GLN A 159 -2.22 17.69 5.01
C GLN A 159 -3.02 17.93 6.28
N GLN A 160 -2.35 18.13 7.42
CA GLN A 160 -3.03 18.47 8.67
C GLN A 160 -3.80 19.79 8.58
N THR A 161 -3.27 20.78 7.86
CA THR A 161 -3.95 22.07 7.64
C THR A 161 -5.23 21.90 6.83
N ILE A 162 -5.20 21.07 5.77
CA ILE A 162 -6.39 20.74 4.96
C ILE A 162 -7.44 20.03 5.83
N LEU A 163 -7.03 19.05 6.63
CA LEU A 163 -7.92 18.31 7.52
C LEU A 163 -8.53 19.20 8.61
N ALA A 164 -7.74 20.08 9.22
CA ALA A 164 -8.20 21.04 10.22
C ALA A 164 -9.20 22.07 9.65
N GLY A 165 -9.11 22.36 8.35
CA GLY A 165 -10.08 23.21 7.65
C GLY A 165 -11.36 22.47 7.23
N THR A 166 -11.41 21.14 7.36
CA THR A 166 -12.56 20.33 6.95
C THR A 166 -13.54 20.18 8.11
N MET A 167 -14.75 20.72 7.97
CA MET A 167 -15.83 20.53 8.94
C MET A 167 -16.99 19.80 8.28
N LEU A 168 -17.45 18.72 8.90
CA LEU A 168 -18.54 17.87 8.41
C LEU A 168 -19.86 18.40 8.96
N ASP A 169 -20.72 18.89 8.08
CA ASP A 169 -22.09 19.25 8.42
C ASP A 169 -23.04 18.04 8.42
N ASN A 170 -24.32 18.27 8.74
CA ASN A 170 -25.32 17.20 8.79
C ASN A 170 -25.45 16.40 7.49
N GLY A 171 -25.37 17.05 6.33
CA GLY A 171 -25.51 16.37 5.03
C GLY A 171 -24.30 15.49 4.74
N MET A 172 -23.09 16.01 5.01
CA MET A 172 -21.85 15.23 4.89
C MET A 172 -21.82 14.05 5.86
N ILE A 173 -22.22 14.26 7.12
CA ILE A 173 -22.29 13.19 8.13
C ILE A 173 -23.30 12.12 7.69
N ALA A 174 -24.48 12.52 7.21
CA ALA A 174 -25.49 11.58 6.72
C ALA A 174 -24.97 10.74 5.54
N LYS A 175 -24.25 11.35 4.58
CA LYS A 175 -23.60 10.65 3.47
C LYS A 175 -22.52 9.67 3.95
N LEU A 176 -21.66 10.06 4.89
CA LEU A 176 -20.67 9.13 5.46
C LEU A 176 -21.33 7.94 6.18
N LEU A 177 -22.37 8.20 6.97
CA LEU A 177 -23.11 7.15 7.66
C LEU A 177 -23.86 6.22 6.70
N SER A 178 -24.36 6.74 5.57
CA SER A 178 -24.97 5.88 4.53
C SER A 178 -23.94 4.93 3.92
N ILE A 179 -22.74 5.42 3.58
CA ILE A 179 -21.63 4.60 3.07
C ILE A 179 -21.24 3.51 4.09
N ILE A 180 -21.15 3.86 5.37
CA ILE A 180 -20.87 2.89 6.44
C ILE A 180 -21.99 1.84 6.55
N THR A 181 -23.24 2.27 6.48
CA THR A 181 -24.41 1.37 6.61
C THR A 181 -24.55 0.45 5.40
N GLU A 182 -24.12 0.89 4.22
CA GLU A 182 -24.13 0.07 3.00
C GLU A 182 -23.21 -1.14 3.08
N LYS A 183 -22.09 -1.03 3.79
CA LYS A 183 -21.19 -2.16 4.07
C LYS A 183 -21.80 -3.23 4.99
N ILE A 184 -22.94 -2.95 5.61
CA ILE A 184 -23.59 -3.84 6.58
C ILE A 184 -24.71 -4.62 5.88
N PRO A 185 -24.87 -5.95 6.16
CA PRO A 185 -25.94 -6.76 5.58
C PRO A 185 -27.32 -6.14 5.77
N ALA A 186 -28.17 -6.21 4.74
CA ALA A 186 -29.48 -5.55 4.71
C ALA A 186 -30.37 -5.90 5.91
N ASP A 187 -30.32 -7.15 6.36
CA ASP A 187 -31.10 -7.66 7.50
C ASP A 187 -30.71 -6.96 8.82
N ASP A 188 -29.46 -6.53 8.94
CA ASP A 188 -28.92 -5.90 10.15
C ASP A 188 -29.02 -4.36 10.12
N ARG A 189 -29.37 -3.74 8.99
CA ARG A 189 -29.43 -2.27 8.85
C ARG A 189 -30.51 -1.63 9.73
N LYS A 190 -31.66 -2.29 9.90
CA LYS A 190 -32.76 -1.77 10.76
C LYS A 190 -32.32 -1.57 12.21
N ALA A 191 -31.42 -2.42 12.71
CA ALA A 191 -30.89 -2.29 14.07
C ALA A 191 -30.02 -1.04 14.24
N LEU A 192 -29.52 -0.45 13.15
CA LEU A 192 -28.64 0.72 13.16
C LEU A 192 -29.37 2.05 13.09
N GLU A 193 -30.65 2.06 12.66
CA GLU A 193 -31.47 3.28 12.62
C GLU A 193 -31.53 3.96 14.00
N HIS A 194 -31.56 3.17 15.07
CA HIS A 194 -31.55 3.68 16.45
C HIS A 194 -30.15 3.98 17.00
N THR A 195 -29.08 3.61 16.31
CA THR A 195 -27.70 3.82 16.78
C THR A 195 -27.29 5.29 16.63
N PHE A 196 -27.74 5.95 15.56
CA PHE A 196 -27.35 7.30 15.16
C PHE A 196 -28.46 8.35 15.37
N ILE A 197 -29.12 8.36 16.54
CA ILE A 197 -30.20 9.31 16.84
C ILE A 197 -29.66 10.70 17.23
N ASP A 198 -28.64 10.73 18.09
CA ASP A 198 -28.01 11.97 18.58
C ASP A 198 -26.74 12.26 17.79
N ILE A 199 -26.89 12.70 16.54
CA ILE A 199 -25.76 13.09 15.68
C ILE A 199 -25.41 14.56 15.97
N PRO A 200 -24.17 14.88 16.39
CA PRO A 200 -23.73 16.27 16.50
C PRO A 200 -23.81 17.00 15.16
N LYS A 201 -24.21 18.27 15.18
CA LYS A 201 -24.54 19.01 13.95
C LYS A 201 -23.34 19.40 13.07
N LEU A 202 -22.16 19.48 13.67
CA LEU A 202 -20.94 19.90 13.01
C LEU A 202 -19.76 19.28 13.76
N MET A 203 -18.87 18.58 13.06
CA MET A 203 -17.71 17.92 13.67
C MET A 203 -16.54 17.80 12.68
N GLY A 204 -15.32 17.68 13.19
CA GLY A 204 -14.16 17.36 12.36
C GLY A 204 -14.13 15.87 11.95
N PRO A 205 -13.31 15.49 10.96
CA PRO A 205 -13.13 14.09 10.57
C PRO A 205 -12.69 13.18 11.72
N GLN A 206 -11.79 13.65 12.60
CA GLN A 206 -11.32 12.88 13.76
C GLN A 206 -12.46 12.66 14.77
N ASP A 207 -13.23 13.70 15.06
CA ASP A 207 -14.38 13.62 15.97
C ASP A 207 -15.46 12.67 15.42
N PHE A 208 -15.68 12.69 14.11
CA PHE A 208 -16.58 11.75 13.44
C PHE A 208 -16.13 10.30 13.61
N ARG A 209 -14.84 10.04 13.37
CA ARG A 209 -14.28 8.70 13.59
C ARG A 209 -14.48 8.24 15.03
N GLU A 210 -14.14 9.08 16.01
CA GLU A 210 -14.33 8.77 17.43
C GLU A 210 -15.80 8.51 17.78
N TYR A 211 -16.71 9.31 17.23
CA TYR A 211 -18.15 9.14 17.39
C TYR A 211 -18.60 7.76 16.88
N VAL A 212 -18.24 7.39 15.65
CA VAL A 212 -18.62 6.09 15.07
C VAL A 212 -17.99 4.93 15.85
N CYS A 213 -16.71 5.02 16.21
CA CYS A 213 -16.04 3.99 17.01
C CYS A 213 -16.71 3.82 18.38
N LYS A 214 -17.10 4.92 19.04
CA LYS A 214 -17.83 4.88 20.32
C LYS A 214 -19.20 4.24 20.17
N LYS A 215 -19.93 4.54 19.09
CA LYS A 215 -21.22 3.90 18.80
C LYS A 215 -21.06 2.41 18.51
N ALA A 216 -20.01 2.00 17.80
CA ALA A 216 -19.70 0.59 17.54
C ALA A 216 -19.48 -0.21 18.83
N MET A 217 -18.99 0.39 19.92
CA MET A 217 -18.86 -0.30 21.22
C MET A 217 -20.20 -0.79 21.78
N TYR A 218 -21.30 -0.10 21.47
CA TYR A 218 -22.64 -0.42 21.96
C TYR A 218 -23.54 -1.06 20.89
N ALA A 219 -23.07 -1.16 19.65
CA ALA A 219 -23.78 -1.74 18.52
C ALA A 219 -23.00 -2.94 17.96
N PRO A 220 -23.28 -4.18 18.41
CA PRO A 220 -22.54 -5.38 18.02
C PRO A 220 -22.43 -5.55 16.50
N LYS A 221 -23.55 -5.34 15.79
CA LYS A 221 -23.62 -5.44 14.33
C LYS A 221 -22.73 -4.43 13.61
N LEU A 222 -22.57 -3.24 14.15
CA LEU A 222 -21.65 -2.24 13.61
C LEU A 222 -20.19 -2.68 13.82
N LYS A 223 -19.85 -3.14 15.03
CA LYS A 223 -18.50 -3.59 15.38
C LYS A 223 -18.04 -4.82 14.60
N GLU A 224 -18.95 -5.74 14.30
CA GLU A 224 -18.65 -6.97 13.54
C GLU A 224 -18.33 -6.70 12.07
N ASN A 225 -18.88 -5.63 11.49
CA ASN A 225 -18.79 -5.36 10.05
C ASN A 225 -17.87 -4.18 9.71
N ILE A 226 -17.58 -3.29 10.66
CA ILE A 226 -16.79 -2.07 10.42
C ILE A 226 -15.67 -1.97 11.44
N SER A 227 -14.44 -1.99 10.94
CA SER A 227 -13.24 -1.70 11.72
C SER A 227 -12.97 -0.19 11.79
N ALA A 228 -12.05 0.22 12.67
CA ALA A 228 -11.60 1.62 12.68
C ALA A 228 -10.83 1.98 11.40
N GLU A 229 -10.13 1.01 10.80
CA GLU A 229 -9.44 1.14 9.52
C GLU A 229 -10.43 1.39 8.37
N ASP A 230 -11.59 0.74 8.39
CA ASP A 230 -12.64 0.98 7.40
C ASP A 230 -13.15 2.41 7.43
N ILE A 231 -13.30 2.98 8.64
CA ILE A 231 -13.73 4.37 8.82
C ILE A 231 -12.66 5.32 8.29
N ASP A 232 -11.39 5.04 8.60
CA ASP A 232 -10.25 5.83 8.12
C ASP A 232 -10.17 5.82 6.59
N SER A 233 -10.31 4.64 5.98
CA SER A 233 -10.40 4.47 4.52
C SER A 233 -11.57 5.25 3.90
N ILE A 234 -12.76 5.17 4.50
CA ILE A 234 -13.96 5.90 4.02
C ILE A 234 -13.71 7.40 4.09
N LEU A 235 -13.18 7.92 5.19
CA LEU A 235 -12.85 9.34 5.32
C LEU A 235 -11.83 9.77 4.26
N TYR A 236 -10.83 8.93 4.00
CA TYR A 236 -9.78 9.24 3.03
C TYR A 236 -10.32 9.33 1.60
N THR A 237 -11.16 8.39 1.18
CA THR A 237 -11.74 8.39 -0.17
C THR A 237 -12.87 9.40 -0.32
N SER A 238 -13.57 9.71 0.77
CA SER A 238 -14.76 10.56 0.70
C SER A 238 -14.46 12.06 0.68
N LEU A 239 -13.38 12.47 1.34
CA LEU A 239 -13.08 13.88 1.59
C LEU A 239 -12.13 14.48 0.52
N PRO A 240 -12.26 15.79 0.23
CA PRO A 240 -13.36 16.67 0.64
C PRO A 240 -14.63 16.41 -0.18
N MET A 241 -15.80 16.59 0.44
CA MET A 241 -17.08 16.43 -0.27
C MET A 241 -17.44 17.71 -1.03
N THR A 242 -18.02 17.52 -2.22
CA THR A 242 -18.52 18.59 -3.08
C THR A 242 -20.03 18.73 -2.93
N PRO A 243 -20.57 19.92 -2.60
CA PRO A 243 -22.01 20.15 -2.66
C PRO A 243 -22.56 19.90 -4.07
N GLY A 244 -23.75 19.32 -4.18
CA GLY A 244 -24.35 18.94 -5.47
C GLY A 244 -24.38 20.07 -6.52
N TYR A 245 -24.65 21.31 -6.08
CA TYR A 245 -24.69 22.47 -6.97
C TYR A 245 -23.31 22.85 -7.55
N ALA A 246 -22.21 22.47 -6.90
CA ALA A 246 -20.84 22.81 -7.29
C ALA A 246 -20.16 21.72 -8.13
N VAL A 247 -20.83 20.57 -8.35
CA VAL A 247 -20.28 19.42 -9.07
C VAL A 247 -19.86 19.80 -10.50
N LYS A 248 -20.71 20.52 -11.23
CA LYS A 248 -20.42 20.94 -12.62
C LYS A 248 -19.14 21.78 -12.71
N ASP A 249 -19.03 22.79 -11.85
CA ASP A 249 -17.88 23.69 -11.83
C ASP A 249 -16.60 22.94 -11.45
N ASN A 250 -16.68 22.01 -10.51
CA ASN A 250 -15.54 21.19 -10.10
C ASN A 250 -15.13 20.18 -11.17
N ILE A 251 -16.08 19.58 -11.91
CA ILE A 251 -15.76 18.78 -13.11
C ILE A 251 -15.04 19.67 -14.14
N GLY A 252 -15.53 20.90 -14.36
CA GLY A 252 -14.88 21.89 -15.22
C GLY A 252 -13.41 22.16 -14.85
N LYS A 253 -13.10 22.24 -13.55
CA LYS A 253 -11.71 22.37 -13.07
C LYS A 253 -10.87 21.12 -13.36
N LEU A 254 -11.42 19.92 -13.11
CA LEU A 254 -10.73 18.65 -13.36
C LEU A 254 -10.38 18.51 -14.85
N ILE A 255 -11.35 18.72 -15.75
CA ILE A 255 -11.15 18.51 -17.19
C ILE A 255 -10.19 19.53 -17.81
N LYS A 256 -10.07 20.72 -17.22
CA LYS A 256 -9.14 21.75 -17.69
C LYS A 256 -7.68 21.31 -17.58
N ASP A 257 -7.36 20.56 -16.53
CA ASP A 257 -6.02 20.03 -16.28
C ASP A 257 -5.73 18.73 -17.07
N LEU A 258 -6.68 18.21 -17.85
CA LEU A 258 -6.48 17.01 -18.67
C LEU A 258 -5.75 17.36 -19.99
N PRO A 259 -4.52 16.86 -20.21
CA PRO A 259 -3.64 17.36 -21.27
C PRO A 259 -4.02 16.94 -22.70
N MET A 260 -4.83 15.89 -22.86
CA MET A 260 -5.06 15.24 -24.17
C MET A 260 -6.49 15.36 -24.70
N LEU A 261 -7.37 16.06 -23.98
CA LEU A 261 -8.71 16.34 -24.47
C LEU A 261 -8.70 17.65 -25.25
N SER A 262 -9.23 17.62 -26.46
CA SER A 262 -9.53 18.83 -27.22
C SER A 262 -10.56 19.70 -26.47
N GLU A 263 -10.58 21.00 -26.73
CA GLU A 263 -11.61 21.88 -26.14
C GLU A 263 -13.03 21.47 -26.57
N GLU A 264 -13.19 20.88 -27.76
CA GLU A 264 -14.46 20.30 -28.19
C GLU A 264 -14.86 19.09 -27.33
N GLU A 265 -13.94 18.17 -27.03
CA GLU A 265 -14.21 17.02 -26.15
C GLU A 265 -14.50 17.47 -24.72
N LYS A 266 -13.80 18.49 -24.21
CA LYS A 266 -14.08 19.07 -22.89
C LYS A 266 -15.47 19.70 -22.81
N ASN A 267 -15.91 20.41 -23.85
CA ASN A 267 -17.26 20.96 -23.91
C ASN A 267 -18.31 19.84 -23.95
N ARG A 268 -18.09 18.79 -24.76
CA ARG A 268 -18.98 17.62 -24.80
C ARG A 268 -19.11 16.92 -23.44
N ILE A 269 -18.05 16.90 -22.63
CA ILE A 269 -18.10 16.36 -21.26
C ILE A 269 -19.07 17.17 -20.38
N LEU A 270 -19.00 18.51 -20.47
CA LEU A 270 -19.89 19.39 -19.71
C LEU A 270 -21.35 19.28 -20.20
N ASP A 271 -21.56 19.19 -21.51
CA ASP A 271 -22.88 18.99 -22.11
C ASP A 271 -23.48 17.64 -21.68
N ALA A 272 -22.67 16.57 -21.67
CA ALA A 272 -23.08 15.25 -21.19
C ALA A 272 -23.47 15.28 -19.70
N PHE A 273 -22.78 16.07 -18.87
CA PHE A 273 -23.17 16.25 -17.47
C PHE A 273 -24.52 16.94 -17.35
N GLU A 274 -24.78 18.01 -18.11
CA GLU A 274 -26.07 18.69 -18.09
C GLU A 274 -27.23 17.76 -18.47
N GLU A 275 -27.06 16.99 -19.55
CA GLU A 275 -28.06 16.03 -20.01
C GLU A 275 -28.39 14.98 -18.93
N MET A 276 -27.36 14.45 -18.27
CA MET A 276 -27.51 13.40 -17.26
C MET A 276 -28.05 13.94 -15.93
N SER A 277 -27.59 15.12 -15.51
CA SER A 277 -28.07 15.77 -14.28
C SER A 277 -29.56 16.09 -14.32
N GLY A 278 -30.12 16.36 -15.50
CA GLY A 278 -31.57 16.55 -15.67
C GLY A 278 -32.42 15.27 -15.51
N ARG A 279 -31.79 14.08 -15.52
CA ARG A 279 -32.48 12.78 -15.45
C ARG A 279 -32.48 12.17 -14.05
N HIS A 280 -31.65 12.66 -13.15
CA HIS A 280 -31.47 12.10 -11.81
C HIS A 280 -31.61 13.18 -10.74
N PRO A 281 -32.19 12.88 -9.57
CA PRO A 281 -32.22 13.83 -8.47
C PRO A 281 -30.78 14.19 -8.05
N ALA A 282 -30.53 15.48 -7.85
CA ALA A 282 -29.25 15.94 -7.36
C ALA A 282 -29.01 15.42 -5.94
N GLU A 283 -27.87 14.79 -5.73
CA GLU A 283 -27.40 14.51 -4.37
C GLU A 283 -27.01 15.81 -3.67
N GLU A 284 -27.23 15.87 -2.36
CA GLU A 284 -26.83 17.04 -1.56
C GLU A 284 -25.30 17.20 -1.55
N TYR A 285 -24.58 16.08 -1.42
CA TYR A 285 -23.13 16.00 -1.41
C TYR A 285 -22.63 14.81 -2.21
N VAL A 286 -21.57 15.05 -2.98
CA VAL A 286 -20.82 14.06 -3.75
C VAL A 286 -19.43 13.92 -3.14
N THR A 287 -19.01 12.69 -2.87
CA THR A 287 -17.67 12.41 -2.33
C THR A 287 -16.55 12.71 -3.34
N ALA A 288 -15.33 12.88 -2.85
CA ALA A 288 -14.15 13.01 -3.71
C ALA A 288 -13.97 11.80 -4.65
N ASP A 289 -14.30 10.60 -4.18
CA ASP A 289 -14.27 9.37 -4.98
C ASP A 289 -15.34 9.39 -6.09
N GLU A 290 -16.59 9.66 -5.72
CA GLU A 290 -17.71 9.75 -6.67
C GLU A 290 -17.49 10.85 -7.71
N LEU A 291 -16.97 12.01 -7.31
CA LEU A 291 -16.69 13.12 -8.24
C LEU A 291 -15.70 12.70 -9.33
N GLN A 292 -14.65 11.97 -8.95
CA GLN A 292 -13.66 11.45 -9.89
C GLN A 292 -14.24 10.33 -10.77
N GLU A 293 -15.10 9.46 -10.23
CA GLU A 293 -15.79 8.42 -11.04
C GLU A 293 -16.79 9.03 -12.03
N VAL A 294 -17.54 10.04 -11.62
CA VAL A 294 -18.41 10.82 -12.52
C VAL A 294 -17.59 11.45 -13.64
N CYS A 295 -16.45 12.07 -13.32
CA CYS A 295 -15.55 12.65 -14.32
C CYS A 295 -15.09 11.60 -15.34
N LYS A 296 -14.66 10.41 -14.89
CA LYS A 296 -14.29 9.30 -15.78
C LYS A 296 -15.46 8.85 -16.65
N ALA A 297 -16.64 8.63 -16.06
CA ALA A 297 -17.82 8.20 -16.79
C ALA A 297 -18.20 9.20 -17.90
N LEU A 298 -18.12 10.50 -17.62
CA LEU A 298 -18.38 11.54 -18.61
C LEU A 298 -17.35 11.56 -19.73
N ILE A 299 -16.07 11.33 -19.44
CA ILE A 299 -15.03 11.18 -20.47
C ILE A 299 -15.36 10.00 -21.39
N LEU A 300 -15.77 8.86 -20.84
CA LEU A 300 -16.18 7.69 -21.63
C LEU A 300 -17.39 8.01 -22.51
N ILE A 301 -18.41 8.68 -21.98
CA ILE A 301 -19.62 9.07 -22.72
C ILE A 301 -19.29 10.05 -23.85
N ALA A 302 -18.52 11.10 -23.55
CA ALA A 302 -18.22 12.17 -24.51
C ALA A 302 -17.26 11.74 -25.62
N THR A 303 -16.31 10.84 -25.32
CA THR A 303 -15.31 10.38 -26.29
C THR A 303 -15.69 9.09 -26.99
N GLY A 304 -16.57 8.27 -26.39
CA GLY A 304 -16.87 6.91 -26.86
C GLY A 304 -15.69 5.93 -26.76
N LYS A 305 -14.59 6.32 -26.11
CA LYS A 305 -13.36 5.52 -25.98
C LYS A 305 -13.35 4.82 -24.64
N THR A 306 -12.97 3.55 -24.62
CA THR A 306 -12.79 2.76 -23.39
C THR A 306 -11.33 2.52 -23.03
N ALA A 307 -10.40 2.93 -23.90
CA ALA A 307 -8.97 2.80 -23.71
C ALA A 307 -8.25 4.08 -24.15
N PHE A 308 -7.22 4.44 -23.40
CA PHE A 308 -6.38 5.61 -23.62
C PHE A 308 -4.91 5.20 -23.46
N GLU A 309 -4.00 5.91 -24.13
CA GLU A 309 -2.56 5.65 -24.02
C GLU A 309 -2.02 6.00 -22.62
N ASP A 310 -2.56 7.07 -22.03
CA ASP A 310 -2.21 7.51 -20.69
C ASP A 310 -3.14 6.92 -19.62
N ASN A 311 -2.63 6.82 -18.39
CA ASN A 311 -3.42 6.40 -17.24
C ASN A 311 -4.32 7.55 -16.74
N TYR A 312 -5.52 7.68 -17.31
CA TYR A 312 -6.50 8.68 -16.89
C TYR A 312 -6.91 8.56 -15.42
N ASN A 313 -6.80 7.38 -14.79
CA ASN A 313 -7.04 7.25 -13.36
C ASN A 313 -6.03 8.07 -12.56
N ASP A 314 -4.73 7.93 -12.89
CA ASP A 314 -3.67 8.69 -12.23
C ASP A 314 -3.81 10.19 -12.53
N ILE A 315 -4.08 10.57 -13.78
CA ILE A 315 -4.18 11.97 -14.19
C ILE A 315 -5.35 12.68 -13.49
N ILE A 316 -6.54 12.06 -13.44
CA ILE A 316 -7.71 12.62 -12.76
C ILE A 316 -7.47 12.73 -11.26
N ASN A 317 -6.84 11.72 -10.64
CA ASN A 317 -6.51 11.75 -9.22
C ASN A 317 -5.54 12.90 -8.91
N MET A 318 -4.47 13.07 -9.69
CA MET A 318 -3.54 14.18 -9.55
C MET A 318 -4.21 15.54 -9.76
N ALA A 319 -5.12 15.66 -10.74
CA ALA A 319 -5.89 16.87 -10.98
C ALA A 319 -6.82 17.18 -9.80
N ALA A 320 -7.49 16.17 -9.23
CA ALA A 320 -8.34 16.34 -8.05
C ALA A 320 -7.55 16.83 -6.85
N GLN A 321 -6.40 16.22 -6.57
CA GLN A 321 -5.49 16.62 -5.50
C GLN A 321 -4.99 18.06 -5.68
N LYS A 322 -4.54 18.41 -6.88
CA LYS A 322 -4.06 19.77 -7.22
C LYS A 322 -5.16 20.83 -7.01
N ASN A 323 -6.42 20.49 -7.27
CA ASN A 323 -7.55 21.40 -7.13
C ASN A 323 -8.24 21.34 -5.75
N ASN A 324 -7.66 20.62 -4.77
CA ASN A 324 -8.26 20.37 -3.45
C ASN A 324 -9.67 19.73 -3.52
N LEU A 325 -9.88 18.86 -4.50
CA LEU A 325 -11.09 18.05 -4.71
C LEU A 325 -10.89 16.59 -4.27
N ALA A 326 -9.70 16.26 -3.77
CA ALA A 326 -9.34 15.02 -3.08
C ALA A 326 -8.30 15.37 -2.01
N LEU A 327 -8.18 14.54 -0.97
CA LEU A 327 -7.07 14.66 0.00
C LEU A 327 -5.72 14.53 -0.70
N SER A 328 -4.68 15.11 -0.10
CA SER A 328 -3.33 15.15 -0.67
C SER A 328 -2.78 13.77 -1.02
N ALA A 329 -1.95 13.74 -2.06
CA ALA A 329 -1.34 12.51 -2.55
C ALA A 329 -0.50 11.81 -1.47
N PRO A 330 -0.69 10.50 -1.26
CA PRO A 330 0.24 9.70 -0.48
C PRO A 330 1.62 9.65 -1.14
N ILE A 331 2.65 9.49 -0.31
CA ILE A 331 4.01 9.28 -0.81
C ILE A 331 4.25 7.79 -0.94
N PHE A 332 4.06 7.28 -2.16
CA PHE A 332 4.24 5.86 -2.49
C PHE A 332 5.71 5.45 -2.50
N PHE A 333 6.22 5.01 -1.35
CA PHE A 333 7.62 4.69 -1.15
C PHE A 333 7.98 3.25 -1.56
N ALA A 334 7.01 2.33 -1.66
CA ALA A 334 7.31 0.96 -2.05
C ALA A 334 6.15 0.28 -2.80
N ASP A 335 6.44 -0.77 -3.56
CA ASP A 335 5.44 -1.75 -3.97
C ASP A 335 5.53 -3.02 -3.12
N ALA A 336 4.40 -3.69 -2.97
CA ALA A 336 4.27 -4.79 -2.02
C ALA A 336 4.85 -6.13 -2.51
N ASN A 337 5.59 -6.18 -3.63
CA ASN A 337 5.98 -7.41 -4.36
C ASN A 337 4.82 -8.36 -4.74
N TRP A 338 3.60 -8.16 -4.22
CA TRP A 338 2.36 -8.77 -4.64
C TRP A 338 1.67 -7.85 -5.64
N GLU A 339 1.15 -8.41 -6.73
CA GLU A 339 0.54 -7.61 -7.79
C GLU A 339 -0.57 -6.70 -7.22
N LYS A 340 -0.46 -5.41 -7.55
CA LYS A 340 -1.48 -4.35 -7.39
C LYS A 340 -1.55 -3.61 -6.05
N ASN A 341 -0.57 -3.80 -5.15
CA ASN A 341 -0.52 -3.08 -3.87
C ASN A 341 0.70 -2.15 -3.76
N LEU A 342 0.49 -0.94 -3.24
CA LEU A 342 1.50 0.09 -3.03
C LEU A 342 1.53 0.52 -1.56
N PHE A 343 2.71 0.65 -0.97
CA PHE A 343 2.83 1.26 0.35
C PHE A 343 3.07 2.75 0.23
N GLY A 344 2.31 3.53 0.99
CA GLY A 344 2.39 4.98 0.98
C GLY A 344 2.34 5.57 2.37
N PHE A 345 3.06 6.68 2.57
CA PHE A 345 2.86 7.55 3.73
C PHE A 345 1.70 8.52 3.44
N VAL A 346 0.76 8.62 4.36
CA VAL A 346 -0.39 9.52 4.27
C VAL A 346 -0.76 10.03 5.65
N VAL A 347 -1.24 11.27 5.77
CA VAL A 347 -1.85 11.72 7.02
C VAL A 347 -3.27 11.17 7.09
N ASN A 348 -3.50 10.23 8.02
CA ASN A 348 -4.79 9.60 8.20
C ASN A 348 -5.83 10.66 8.62
N PRO A 349 -6.93 10.85 7.87
CA PRO A 349 -7.94 11.86 8.18
C PRO A 349 -8.65 11.59 9.51
N GLY A 350 -8.76 10.34 9.92
CA GLY A 350 -9.39 9.93 11.16
C GLY A 350 -8.51 10.10 12.41
N THR A 351 -7.18 10.05 12.28
CA THR A 351 -6.25 10.19 13.43
C THR A 351 -5.46 11.50 13.41
N GLY A 352 -5.37 12.17 12.26
CA GLY A 352 -4.56 13.37 12.03
C GLY A 352 -3.04 13.12 12.05
N ARG A 353 -2.60 11.86 12.01
CA ARG A 353 -1.19 11.46 12.10
C ARG A 353 -0.68 10.90 10.79
N LEU A 354 0.62 11.04 10.55
CA LEU A 354 1.28 10.34 9.45
C LEU A 354 1.27 8.84 9.74
N GLU A 355 0.79 8.05 8.79
CA GLU A 355 0.69 6.60 8.91
C GLU A 355 1.16 5.93 7.62
N VAL A 356 1.54 4.65 7.72
CA VAL A 356 1.82 3.79 6.57
C VAL A 356 0.53 3.07 6.17
N TRP A 357 0.15 3.21 4.92
CA TRP A 357 -1.06 2.63 4.36
C TRP A 357 -0.72 1.73 3.18
N ASN A 358 -1.58 0.73 2.94
CA ASN A 358 -1.58 -0.06 1.72
C ASN A 358 -2.62 0.49 0.77
N PHE A 359 -2.24 0.74 -0.47
CA PHE A 359 -3.07 1.31 -1.52
C PHE A 359 -3.19 0.37 -2.70
N ASP A 360 -4.32 0.50 -3.39
CA ASP A 360 -4.55 -0.19 -4.65
C ASP A 360 -3.70 0.39 -5.81
N ALA A 361 -3.67 -0.32 -6.93
CA ALA A 361 -2.96 0.11 -8.12
C ALA A 361 -3.49 1.44 -8.71
N THR A 362 -4.73 1.84 -8.38
CA THR A 362 -5.31 3.11 -8.81
C THR A 362 -4.90 4.30 -7.94
N LYS A 363 -4.20 4.04 -6.81
CA LYS A 363 -3.70 5.05 -5.86
C LYS A 363 -4.81 5.90 -5.23
N ARG A 364 -6.05 5.40 -5.26
CA ARG A 364 -7.24 6.11 -4.74
C ARG A 364 -7.76 5.47 -3.48
N HIS A 365 -7.73 4.14 -3.41
CA HIS A 365 -8.22 3.40 -2.27
C HIS A 365 -7.05 2.91 -1.45
N GLY A 366 -7.08 3.17 -0.15
CA GLY A 366 -6.07 2.65 0.76
C GLY A 366 -6.61 2.40 2.15
N THR A 367 -5.89 1.58 2.89
CA THR A 367 -6.24 1.15 4.25
C THR A 367 -5.02 1.23 5.16
N PRO A 368 -5.17 1.72 6.41
CA PRO A 368 -4.08 1.77 7.36
C PRO A 368 -3.45 0.39 7.62
N MET A 369 -2.12 0.33 7.71
CA MET A 369 -1.37 -0.90 8.02
C MET A 369 -1.26 -1.13 9.55
N THR A 370 -2.38 -1.15 10.26
CA THR A 370 -2.39 -1.28 11.74
C THR A 370 -1.71 -2.55 12.27
N HIS A 371 -1.74 -3.64 11.51
CA HIS A 371 -1.04 -4.88 11.86
C HIS A 371 0.49 -4.73 11.86
N TRP A 372 1.03 -3.68 11.24
CA TRP A 372 2.45 -3.30 11.33
C TRP A 372 2.76 -2.35 12.48
N ARG A 373 1.76 -1.87 13.22
CA ARG A 373 1.95 -0.87 14.28
C ARG A 373 3.05 -1.25 15.28
N ARG A 374 3.13 -2.52 15.68
CA ARG A 374 4.18 -3.03 16.59
C ARG A 374 5.62 -2.83 16.10
N TRP A 375 5.81 -2.62 14.78
CA TRP A 375 7.07 -2.37 14.10
C TRP A 375 7.30 -0.90 13.75
N LEU A 376 6.29 -0.07 14.03
CA LEU A 376 6.21 1.35 13.72
C LEU A 376 5.90 2.18 14.98
N ASP A 377 5.82 1.58 16.17
CA ASP A 377 5.50 2.27 17.44
C ASP A 377 6.61 2.13 18.50
N GLY A 378 7.77 1.62 18.09
CA GLY A 378 8.91 1.37 18.98
C GLY A 378 8.77 0.14 19.88
N SER A 379 7.62 -0.57 19.88
CA SER A 379 7.41 -1.71 20.80
C SER A 379 8.36 -2.88 20.53
N ASN A 380 8.61 -3.19 19.26
CA ASN A 380 9.53 -4.25 18.87
C ASN A 380 10.84 -3.70 18.29
N LYS A 381 11.97 -4.06 18.90
CA LYS A 381 13.31 -3.65 18.45
C LYS A 381 13.90 -4.52 17.35
N THR A 382 13.44 -5.76 17.22
CA THR A 382 13.95 -6.73 16.24
C THR A 382 12.83 -7.65 15.75
N PRO A 383 12.79 -8.01 14.45
CA PRO A 383 13.64 -7.50 13.37
C PRO A 383 13.41 -6.01 13.05
N THR A 384 14.40 -5.39 12.39
CA THR A 384 14.46 -3.96 12.02
C THR A 384 14.03 -3.73 10.56
N TRP A 385 13.91 -2.47 10.17
CA TRP A 385 13.73 -2.08 8.76
C TRP A 385 15.10 -1.95 8.11
N GLY A 386 15.31 -2.53 6.93
CA GLY A 386 16.60 -2.48 6.25
C GLY A 386 16.52 -2.11 4.78
N VAL A 387 17.53 -1.40 4.29
CA VAL A 387 17.70 -1.04 2.89
C VAL A 387 19.04 -1.56 2.40
N TYR A 388 19.02 -2.27 1.29
CA TYR A 388 20.24 -2.66 0.60
C TYR A 388 20.74 -1.45 -0.18
N THR A 389 21.99 -1.05 0.05
CA THR A 389 22.50 0.27 -0.38
C THR A 389 23.36 0.21 -1.63
N LEU A 390 23.68 -0.99 -2.12
CA LEU A 390 24.49 -1.17 -3.32
C LEU A 390 23.69 -1.92 -4.38
N PRO A 391 22.84 -1.21 -5.16
CA PRO A 391 21.98 -1.79 -6.19
C PRO A 391 22.71 -2.71 -7.16
N HIS A 392 23.95 -2.38 -7.54
CA HIS A 392 24.77 -3.20 -8.44
C HIS A 392 25.07 -4.61 -7.91
N GLN A 393 24.84 -4.89 -6.62
CA GLN A 393 24.96 -6.24 -6.05
C GLN A 393 23.73 -7.12 -6.31
N TYR A 394 22.57 -6.53 -6.63
CA TYR A 394 21.29 -7.26 -6.76
C TYR A 394 20.35 -6.68 -7.83
N GLY A 395 20.86 -5.89 -8.77
CA GLY A 395 20.09 -5.29 -9.84
C GLY A 395 21.00 -4.61 -10.86
N GLY A 396 20.88 -5.03 -12.13
CA GLY A 396 21.55 -4.44 -13.29
C GLY A 396 20.61 -3.55 -14.08
#